data_AF-A0A6B9G2C2-F1
#
_entry.id   AF-A0A6B9G2C2-F1
#
_cell.length_a   1.000
_cell.length_b   1.000
_cell.length_c   1.000
_cell.angle_alpha   90.00
_cell.angle_beta   90.00
_cell.angle_gamma   90.00
#
_symmetry.space_group_name_H-M   'P 1'
#
loop_
_entity.id
_entity.type
_entity.pdbx_description
1 polymer ?
#
loop_
_entity_poly.entity_id
_entity_poly.type
_entity_poly.pdbx_seq_one_letter_code
_entity_poly.pdbx_strand_id
1 'polypeptide(L)'
;MSSEELELVWNNIKAEARALADCEPMLASFFHATLLKHENLGSALSYMLANKLANPIMPAIAIREIVEEAYREDPSMIVSAAYDIQAVRQRDPAVDKYSTPLLYLKGFHALQAYRIGHWLWKEGRRALAVYLQNEISVSFAVDIHPAARIGHGIMLDHATGIVIGETAIVENDVSILQNVTLGGTGKTSGDRHPKIREGVMIGAGSKILGNIEVGRGAKIGAGSVVLQPVPPHTTAAGVPARIVGKPASDKPSMDMDQHFNGTVPGFEFGDGI
;
A
#
# COMPACT_ATOMS: atom_id res chain seq x y z
N MET A 1 11.57 -13.71 1.61
CA MET A 1 10.92 -14.54 2.64
C MET A 1 11.15 -15.98 2.25
N SER A 2 11.65 -16.82 3.16
CA SER A 2 11.73 -18.26 2.93
C SER A 2 10.32 -18.87 2.92
N SER A 3 10.18 -20.09 2.40
CA SER A 3 8.89 -20.81 2.46
C SER A 3 8.42 -21.02 3.90
N GLU A 4 9.36 -21.29 4.82
CA GLU A 4 9.07 -21.47 6.26
C GLU A 4 8.54 -20.20 6.91
N GLU A 5 9.12 -19.04 6.59
CA GLU A 5 8.64 -17.74 7.09
C GLU A 5 7.23 -17.43 6.58
N LEU A 6 6.93 -17.76 5.33
CA LEU A 6 5.60 -17.58 4.73
C LEU A 6 4.55 -18.49 5.40
N GLU A 7 4.91 -19.75 5.63
CA GLU A 7 4.07 -20.69 6.37
C GLU A 7 3.83 -20.23 7.81
N LEU A 8 4.84 -19.65 8.47
CA LEU A 8 4.69 -19.11 9.82
C LEU A 8 3.69 -17.95 9.86
N VAL A 9 3.75 -17.00 8.91
CA VAL A 9 2.76 -15.92 8.79
C VAL A 9 1.36 -16.51 8.63
N TRP A 10 1.20 -17.51 7.77
CA TRP A 10 -0.09 -18.15 7.53
C TRP A 10 -0.62 -18.92 8.75
N ASN A 11 0.25 -19.64 9.46
CA ASN A 11 -0.12 -20.37 10.67
C ASN A 11 -0.60 -19.44 11.78
N ASN A 12 0.04 -18.27 11.94
CA ASN A 12 -0.42 -17.25 12.87
C ASN A 12 -1.83 -16.75 12.50
N ILE A 13 -2.08 -16.49 11.21
CA ILE A 13 -3.40 -16.09 10.72
C ILE A 13 -4.46 -17.16 11.01
N LYS A 14 -4.17 -18.46 10.76
CA LYS A 14 -5.11 -19.54 11.09
C LYS A 14 -5.38 -19.67 12.59
N ALA A 15 -4.36 -19.48 13.43
CA ALA A 15 -4.53 -19.50 14.87
C ALA A 15 -5.44 -18.35 15.36
N GLU A 16 -5.20 -17.13 14.87
CA GLU A 16 -6.06 -15.98 15.13
C GLU A 16 -7.50 -16.21 14.66
N ALA A 17 -7.68 -16.77 13.45
CA ALA A 17 -9.00 -17.04 12.88
C ALA A 17 -9.84 -18.03 13.70
N ARG A 18 -9.20 -19.03 14.34
CA ARG A 18 -9.90 -19.97 15.25
C ARG A 18 -10.43 -19.22 16.46
N ALA A 19 -9.57 -18.44 17.12
CA ALA A 19 -9.96 -17.64 18.28
C ALA A 19 -11.07 -16.63 17.92
N LEU A 20 -10.99 -16.00 16.75
CA LEU A 20 -12.02 -15.07 16.25
C LEU A 20 -13.37 -15.75 15.98
N ALA A 21 -13.36 -16.96 15.41
CA ALA A 21 -14.58 -17.73 15.18
C ALA A 21 -15.24 -18.20 16.47
N ASP A 22 -14.43 -18.56 17.49
CA ASP A 22 -14.93 -18.99 18.79
C ASP A 22 -15.54 -17.81 19.58
N CYS A 23 -14.96 -16.60 19.47
CA CYS A 23 -15.42 -15.45 20.24
C CYS A 23 -16.58 -14.66 19.60
N GLU A 24 -16.74 -14.72 18.27
CA GLU A 24 -17.77 -13.97 17.54
C GLU A 24 -18.60 -14.90 16.62
N PRO A 25 -19.67 -15.52 17.16
CA PRO A 25 -20.49 -16.49 16.42
C PRO A 25 -21.12 -15.93 15.14
N MET A 26 -21.43 -14.63 15.08
CA MET A 26 -22.03 -14.03 13.87
C MET A 26 -21.05 -14.02 12.70
N LEU A 27 -19.74 -13.98 12.97
CA LEU A 27 -18.69 -13.97 11.96
C LEU A 27 -17.99 -15.32 11.79
N ALA A 28 -18.33 -16.34 12.60
CA ALA A 28 -17.69 -17.65 12.53
C ALA A 28 -17.68 -18.23 11.11
N SER A 29 -18.83 -18.26 10.42
CA SER A 29 -18.93 -18.72 9.03
C SER A 29 -18.07 -17.90 8.06
N PHE A 30 -17.95 -16.60 8.30
CA PHE A 30 -17.09 -15.72 7.51
C PHE A 30 -15.60 -16.07 7.70
N PHE A 31 -15.13 -16.24 8.94
CA PHE A 31 -13.75 -16.68 9.22
C PHE A 31 -13.46 -18.08 8.69
N HIS A 32 -14.45 -18.99 8.78
CA HIS A 32 -14.32 -20.31 8.20
C HIS A 32 -14.14 -20.26 6.68
N ALA A 33 -14.98 -19.48 5.99
CA ALA A 33 -14.95 -19.38 4.54
C ALA A 33 -13.72 -18.65 4.01
N THR A 34 -13.22 -17.64 4.72
CA THR A 34 -12.11 -16.78 4.26
C THR A 34 -10.73 -17.27 4.68
N LEU A 35 -10.61 -17.94 5.84
CA LEU A 35 -9.32 -18.31 6.43
C LEU A 35 -9.23 -19.80 6.75
N LEU A 36 -10.12 -20.33 7.60
CA LEU A 36 -9.92 -21.68 8.16
C LEU A 36 -10.04 -22.80 7.13
N LYS A 37 -10.78 -22.59 6.04
CA LYS A 37 -10.91 -23.53 4.92
C LYS A 37 -9.66 -23.58 4.01
N HIS A 38 -8.78 -22.58 4.08
CA HIS A 38 -7.64 -22.46 3.19
C HIS A 38 -6.39 -23.09 3.80
N GLU A 39 -5.50 -23.57 2.92
CA GLU A 39 -4.23 -24.22 3.32
C GLU A 39 -3.02 -23.29 3.22
N ASN A 40 -3.13 -22.17 2.50
CA ASN A 40 -2.05 -21.18 2.39
C ASN A 40 -2.60 -19.77 2.17
N LEU A 41 -1.73 -18.78 2.36
CA LEU A 41 -2.06 -17.36 2.21
C LEU A 41 -2.58 -17.01 0.81
N GLY A 42 -2.00 -17.59 -0.26
CA GLY A 42 -2.41 -17.31 -1.64
C GLY A 42 -3.87 -17.68 -1.90
N SER A 43 -4.32 -18.83 -1.38
CA SER A 43 -5.70 -19.30 -1.51
C SER A 43 -6.70 -18.42 -0.73
N ALA A 44 -6.33 -17.98 0.48
CA ALA A 44 -7.16 -17.05 1.25
C ALA A 44 -7.22 -15.67 0.57
N LEU A 45 -6.09 -15.20 0.05
CA LEU A 45 -5.98 -13.90 -0.62
C LEU A 45 -6.77 -13.89 -1.94
N SER A 46 -6.76 -14.98 -2.71
CA SER A 46 -7.59 -15.09 -3.93
C SER A 46 -9.08 -15.01 -3.59
N TYR A 47 -9.51 -15.67 -2.52
CA TYR A 47 -10.88 -15.60 -2.02
C TYR A 47 -11.26 -14.18 -1.56
N MET A 48 -10.38 -13.51 -0.81
CA MET A 48 -10.62 -12.15 -0.32
C MET A 48 -10.73 -11.15 -1.48
N LEU A 49 -9.75 -11.11 -2.38
CA LEU A 49 -9.75 -10.15 -3.50
C LEU A 49 -10.93 -10.38 -4.43
N ALA A 50 -11.26 -11.64 -4.72
CA ALA A 50 -12.41 -12.00 -5.53
C ALA A 50 -13.72 -11.43 -4.98
N ASN A 51 -13.99 -11.61 -3.69
CA ASN A 51 -15.22 -11.11 -3.08
C ASN A 51 -15.24 -9.58 -2.95
N LYS A 52 -14.08 -8.95 -2.73
CA LYS A 52 -13.99 -7.49 -2.57
C LYS A 52 -14.11 -6.72 -3.88
N LEU A 53 -13.73 -7.31 -5.00
CA LEU A 53 -13.78 -6.69 -6.34
C LEU A 53 -14.99 -7.14 -7.16
N ALA A 54 -15.78 -8.09 -6.65
CA ALA A 54 -16.94 -8.63 -7.36
C ALA A 54 -17.97 -7.54 -7.64
N ASN A 55 -18.45 -7.53 -8.88
CA ASN A 55 -19.51 -6.63 -9.31
C ASN A 55 -20.39 -7.33 -10.37
N PRO A 56 -21.51 -6.73 -10.82
CA PRO A 56 -22.39 -7.37 -11.80
C PRO A 56 -21.74 -7.68 -13.16
N ILE A 57 -20.66 -6.97 -13.54
CA ILE A 57 -19.93 -7.21 -14.79
C ILE A 57 -18.99 -8.40 -14.64
N MET A 58 -18.30 -8.51 -13.50
CA MET A 58 -17.36 -9.59 -13.21
C MET A 58 -17.62 -10.19 -11.83
N PRO A 59 -18.27 -11.37 -11.75
CA PRO A 59 -18.59 -12.01 -10.47
C PRO A 59 -17.32 -12.54 -9.79
N ALA A 60 -17.39 -12.74 -8.47
CA ALA A 60 -16.26 -13.19 -7.65
C ALA A 60 -15.55 -14.43 -8.20
N ILE A 61 -16.31 -15.41 -8.73
CA ILE A 61 -15.73 -16.63 -9.30
C ILE A 61 -14.77 -16.34 -10.48
N ALA A 62 -15.14 -15.42 -11.37
CA ALA A 62 -14.32 -15.04 -12.52
C ALA A 62 -13.09 -14.23 -12.09
N ILE A 63 -13.25 -13.33 -11.12
CA ILE A 63 -12.12 -12.58 -10.54
C ILE A 63 -11.13 -13.54 -9.90
N ARG A 64 -11.63 -14.54 -9.15
CA ARG A 64 -10.79 -15.52 -8.47
C ARG A 64 -9.92 -16.32 -9.44
N GLU A 65 -10.46 -16.73 -10.58
CA GLU A 65 -9.70 -17.44 -11.62
C GLU A 65 -8.52 -16.60 -12.13
N ILE A 66 -8.74 -15.31 -12.39
CA ILE A 66 -7.69 -14.38 -12.82
C ILE A 66 -6.62 -14.22 -11.73
N VAL A 67 -7.04 -14.09 -10.47
CA VAL A 67 -6.10 -13.94 -9.34
C VAL A 67 -5.26 -15.21 -9.14
N GLU A 68 -5.87 -16.39 -9.25
CA GLU A 68 -5.16 -17.67 -9.11
C GLU A 68 -4.25 -17.98 -10.30
N GLU A 69 -4.61 -17.54 -11.52
CA GLU A 69 -3.71 -17.54 -12.68
C GLU A 69 -2.48 -16.69 -12.40
N ALA A 70 -2.67 -15.44 -11.98
CA ALA A 70 -1.58 -14.51 -11.69
C ALA A 70 -0.63 -15.06 -10.61
N TYR A 71 -1.16 -15.63 -9.51
CA TYR A 71 -0.33 -16.22 -8.45
C TYR A 71 0.40 -17.48 -8.87
N ARG A 72 -0.10 -18.22 -9.85
CA ARG A 72 0.58 -19.39 -10.39
C ARG A 72 1.78 -18.99 -11.25
N GLU A 73 1.61 -17.95 -12.07
CA GLU A 73 2.66 -17.41 -12.94
C GLU A 73 3.70 -16.60 -12.15
N ASP A 74 3.28 -15.86 -11.11
CA ASP A 74 4.17 -15.11 -10.23
C ASP A 74 3.85 -15.32 -8.73
N PRO A 75 4.38 -16.40 -8.12
CA PRO A 75 4.21 -16.65 -6.68
C PRO A 75 4.82 -15.58 -5.77
N SER A 76 5.71 -14.73 -6.28
CA SER A 76 6.35 -13.66 -5.48
C SER A 76 5.35 -12.59 -5.03
N MET A 77 4.19 -12.50 -5.68
CA MET A 77 3.08 -11.64 -5.24
C MET A 77 2.54 -12.06 -3.87
N ILE A 78 2.47 -13.37 -3.58
CA ILE A 78 2.04 -13.87 -2.27
C ILE A 78 3.07 -13.52 -1.19
N VAL A 79 4.36 -13.65 -1.53
CA VAL A 79 5.46 -13.24 -0.64
C VAL A 79 5.40 -11.74 -0.35
N SER A 80 5.11 -10.93 -1.37
CA SER A 80 4.93 -9.48 -1.21
C SER A 80 3.76 -9.17 -0.28
N ALA A 81 2.62 -9.85 -0.44
CA ALA A 81 1.47 -9.70 0.45
C ALA A 81 1.79 -10.09 1.89
N ALA A 82 2.61 -11.13 2.12
CA ALA A 82 3.05 -11.50 3.47
C ALA A 82 3.91 -10.40 4.12
N TYR A 83 4.85 -9.81 3.36
CA TYR A 83 5.61 -8.64 3.83
C TYR A 83 4.69 -7.44 4.11
N ASP A 84 3.67 -7.20 3.29
CA ASP A 84 2.72 -6.12 3.49
C ASP A 84 1.86 -6.34 4.75
N ILE A 85 1.45 -7.58 5.05
CA ILE A 85 0.77 -7.92 6.32
C ILE A 85 1.68 -7.64 7.51
N GLN A 86 2.94 -8.08 7.46
CA GLN A 86 3.92 -7.83 8.52
C GLN A 86 4.16 -6.34 8.72
N ALA A 87 4.31 -5.58 7.63
CA ALA A 87 4.48 -4.14 7.67
C ALA A 87 3.33 -3.47 8.42
N VAL A 88 2.08 -3.79 8.09
CA VAL A 88 0.93 -3.20 8.78
C VAL A 88 0.92 -3.59 10.26
N ARG A 89 1.09 -4.87 10.58
CA ARG A 89 1.10 -5.36 11.98
C ARG A 89 2.20 -4.72 12.84
N GLN A 90 3.34 -4.40 12.24
CA GLN A 90 4.48 -3.81 12.96
C GLN A 90 4.38 -2.29 13.12
N ARG A 91 3.73 -1.60 12.18
CA ARG A 91 3.78 -0.14 12.06
C ARG A 91 2.49 0.54 12.50
N ASP A 92 1.35 -0.14 12.40
CA ASP A 92 0.06 0.39 12.85
C ASP A 92 -0.23 -0.11 14.28
N PRO A 93 -0.18 0.76 15.31
CA PRO A 93 -0.47 0.39 16.68
C PRO A 93 -1.93 -0.05 16.90
N ALA A 94 -2.85 0.31 16.00
CA ALA A 94 -4.24 -0.18 16.04
C ALA A 94 -4.37 -1.60 15.48
N VAL A 95 -3.38 -2.10 14.75
CA VAL A 95 -3.41 -3.44 14.16
C VAL A 95 -2.73 -4.45 15.06
N ASP A 96 -3.63 -5.07 15.81
CA ASP A 96 -3.62 -6.29 16.59
C ASP A 96 -3.09 -7.66 16.15
N LYS A 97 -3.21 -7.95 14.86
CA LYS A 97 -3.31 -9.32 14.37
C LYS A 97 -2.85 -9.38 12.92
N TYR A 98 -2.24 -10.48 12.51
CA TYR A 98 -1.85 -10.71 11.11
C TYR A 98 -3.09 -10.85 10.20
N SER A 99 -4.21 -11.33 10.73
CA SER A 99 -5.46 -11.51 9.99
C SER A 99 -6.20 -10.20 9.70
N THR A 100 -5.98 -9.13 10.50
CA THR A 100 -6.68 -7.84 10.34
C THR A 100 -6.45 -7.18 8.98
N PRO A 101 -5.20 -7.02 8.48
CA PRO A 101 -4.97 -6.49 7.13
C PRO A 101 -5.65 -7.32 6.05
N LEU A 102 -5.52 -8.64 6.14
CA LEU A 102 -6.07 -9.57 5.17
C LEU A 102 -7.60 -9.51 5.09
N LEU A 103 -8.28 -9.38 6.23
CA LEU A 103 -9.75 -9.39 6.29
C LEU A 103 -10.39 -8.03 6.00
N TYR A 104 -9.80 -6.95 6.51
CA TYR A 104 -10.56 -5.69 6.71
C TYR A 104 -9.93 -4.45 6.07
N LEU A 105 -8.61 -4.37 5.99
CA LEU A 105 -7.96 -3.10 5.64
C LEU A 105 -7.92 -2.89 4.13
N LYS A 106 -8.76 -1.96 3.65
CA LYS A 106 -8.89 -1.67 2.23
C LYS A 106 -7.59 -1.18 1.57
N GLY A 107 -6.67 -0.57 2.32
CA GLY A 107 -5.36 -0.21 1.81
C GLY A 107 -4.53 -1.44 1.43
N PHE A 108 -4.56 -2.47 2.26
CA PHE A 108 -3.96 -3.76 1.95
C PHE A 108 -4.65 -4.41 0.74
N HIS A 109 -5.99 -4.44 0.70
CA HIS A 109 -6.74 -5.00 -0.44
C HIS A 109 -6.43 -4.30 -1.76
N ALA A 110 -6.42 -2.97 -1.76
CA ALA A 110 -6.11 -2.17 -2.94
C ALA A 110 -4.69 -2.41 -3.44
N LEU A 111 -3.72 -2.52 -2.53
CA LEU A 111 -2.33 -2.82 -2.89
C LEU A 111 -2.20 -4.19 -3.56
N GLN A 112 -2.82 -5.24 -2.99
CA GLN A 112 -2.74 -6.58 -3.59
C GLN A 112 -3.51 -6.65 -4.91
N ALA A 113 -4.67 -6.00 -5.01
CA ALA A 113 -5.44 -5.89 -6.26
C ALA A 113 -4.64 -5.16 -7.35
N TYR A 114 -3.90 -4.10 -6.99
CA TYR A 114 -2.97 -3.43 -7.90
C TYR A 114 -1.91 -4.40 -8.44
N ARG A 115 -1.37 -5.32 -7.62
CA ARG A 115 -0.37 -6.30 -8.12
C ARG A 115 -0.94 -7.19 -9.22
N ILE A 116 -2.21 -7.58 -9.12
CA ILE A 116 -2.92 -8.32 -10.18
C ILE A 116 -3.08 -7.44 -11.43
N GLY A 117 -3.49 -6.18 -11.26
CA GLY A 117 -3.55 -5.21 -12.37
C GLY A 117 -2.18 -4.98 -13.05
N HIS A 118 -1.11 -4.94 -12.26
CA HIS A 118 0.27 -4.78 -12.73
C HIS A 118 0.75 -6.00 -13.52
N TRP A 119 0.45 -7.21 -13.03
CA TRP A 119 0.72 -8.45 -13.75
C TRP A 119 -0.02 -8.48 -15.09
N LEU A 120 -1.33 -8.22 -15.10
CA LEU A 120 -2.15 -8.14 -16.33
C LEU A 120 -1.60 -7.13 -17.33
N TRP A 121 -1.12 -5.99 -16.84
CA TRP A 121 -0.52 -4.96 -17.69
C TRP A 121 0.75 -5.44 -18.39
N LYS A 122 1.60 -6.18 -17.68
CA LYS A 122 2.83 -6.80 -18.23
C LYS A 122 2.52 -7.88 -19.25
N GLU A 123 1.49 -8.67 -19.03
CA GLU A 123 0.99 -9.68 -19.98
C GLU A 123 0.26 -9.09 -21.20
N GLY A 124 0.22 -7.76 -21.34
CA GLY A 124 -0.46 -7.10 -22.44
C GLY A 124 -1.99 -7.08 -22.33
N ARG A 125 -2.57 -7.65 -21.27
CA ARG A 125 -4.02 -7.62 -20.94
C ARG A 125 -4.45 -6.26 -20.37
N ARG A 126 -4.03 -5.17 -21.03
CA ARG A 126 -4.14 -3.79 -20.53
C ARG A 126 -5.57 -3.32 -20.31
N ALA A 127 -6.51 -3.74 -21.16
CA ALA A 127 -7.92 -3.38 -20.99
C ALA A 127 -8.48 -3.88 -19.65
N LEU A 128 -8.12 -5.11 -19.27
CA LEU A 128 -8.53 -5.69 -17.98
C LEU A 128 -7.79 -5.04 -16.80
N ALA A 129 -6.52 -4.69 -16.96
CA ALA A 129 -5.77 -3.96 -15.95
C ALA A 129 -6.39 -2.56 -15.66
N VAL A 130 -6.79 -1.83 -16.71
CA VAL A 130 -7.46 -0.53 -16.58
C VAL A 130 -8.86 -0.67 -15.98
N TYR A 131 -9.60 -1.72 -16.35
CA TYR A 131 -10.87 -2.05 -15.71
C TYR A 131 -10.69 -2.25 -14.20
N LEU A 132 -9.74 -3.10 -13.79
CA LEU A 132 -9.45 -3.35 -12.37
C LEU A 132 -8.97 -2.09 -11.64
N GLN A 133 -8.12 -1.26 -12.24
CA GLN A 133 -7.70 0.00 -11.63
C GLN A 133 -8.90 0.85 -11.21
N ASN A 134 -9.87 1.02 -12.11
CA ASN A 134 -11.03 1.86 -11.82
C ASN A 134 -12.00 1.19 -10.83
N GLU A 135 -12.13 -0.14 -10.87
CA GLU A 135 -12.89 -0.89 -9.88
C GLU A 135 -12.27 -0.77 -8.48
N ILE A 136 -10.94 -0.88 -8.35
CA ILE A 136 -10.19 -0.64 -7.11
C ILE A 136 -10.45 0.78 -6.59
N SER A 137 -10.44 1.78 -7.50
CA SER A 137 -10.75 3.16 -7.14
C SER A 137 -12.18 3.33 -6.62
N VAL A 138 -13.18 2.72 -7.25
CA VAL A 138 -14.57 2.78 -6.78
C VAL A 138 -14.74 2.05 -5.44
N SER A 139 -14.24 0.82 -5.34
CA SER A 139 -14.47 -0.05 -4.19
C SER A 139 -13.65 0.34 -2.95
N PHE A 140 -12.45 0.89 -3.13
CA PHE A 140 -11.54 1.21 -2.02
C PHE A 140 -11.19 2.69 -1.89
N ALA A 141 -11.54 3.53 -2.87
CA ALA A 141 -11.07 4.92 -2.98
C ALA A 141 -9.54 5.01 -3.05
N VAL A 142 -8.92 4.11 -3.82
CA VAL A 142 -7.46 4.06 -4.07
C VAL A 142 -7.25 3.90 -5.57
N ASP A 143 -6.59 4.88 -6.20
CA ASP A 143 -6.31 4.86 -7.64
C ASP A 143 -4.81 4.65 -7.88
N ILE A 144 -4.43 3.45 -8.29
CA ILE A 144 -3.05 3.10 -8.61
C ILE A 144 -3.01 2.62 -10.06
N HIS A 145 -2.34 3.38 -10.91
CA HIS A 145 -2.17 2.99 -12.31
C HIS A 145 -1.38 1.68 -12.42
N PRO A 146 -1.82 0.70 -13.23
CA PRO A 146 -1.22 -0.64 -13.26
C PRO A 146 0.23 -0.65 -13.78
N ALA A 147 0.64 0.36 -14.57
CA ALA A 147 2.03 0.51 -15.01
C ALA A 147 3.00 1.05 -13.93
N ALA A 148 2.49 1.50 -12.77
CA ALA A 148 3.34 1.89 -11.65
C ALA A 148 4.24 0.72 -11.23
N ARG A 149 5.27 0.98 -10.42
CA ARG A 149 6.15 -0.06 -9.88
C ARG A 149 6.20 0.11 -8.37
N ILE A 150 5.63 -0.85 -7.64
CA ILE A 150 5.53 -0.80 -6.18
C ILE A 150 6.14 -2.07 -5.61
N GLY A 151 7.07 -1.90 -4.68
CA GLY A 151 7.76 -2.96 -3.95
C GLY A 151 6.86 -3.69 -2.95
N HIS A 152 7.45 -4.23 -1.91
CA HIS A 152 6.78 -4.98 -0.83
C HIS A 152 7.15 -4.41 0.55
N GLY A 153 6.45 -4.88 1.59
CA GLY A 153 6.57 -4.29 2.92
C GLY A 153 5.96 -2.89 2.95
N ILE A 154 4.89 -2.68 2.18
CA ILE A 154 4.22 -1.39 2.03
C ILE A 154 3.03 -1.32 2.97
N MET A 155 2.90 -0.20 3.68
CA MET A 155 1.69 0.11 4.43
C MET A 155 0.94 1.26 3.75
N LEU A 156 -0.30 1.00 3.34
CA LEU A 156 -1.25 2.03 2.92
C LEU A 156 -2.27 2.21 4.05
N ASP A 157 -1.95 3.05 5.03
CA ASP A 157 -2.80 3.22 6.20
C ASP A 157 -3.97 4.17 5.90
N HIS A 158 -5.18 3.77 6.31
CA HIS A 158 -6.50 4.33 5.99
C HIS A 158 -6.86 4.39 4.49
N ALA A 159 -5.87 4.65 3.63
CA ALA A 159 -5.79 4.56 2.17
C ALA A 159 -6.73 5.47 1.34
N THR A 160 -7.85 5.91 1.89
CA THR A 160 -8.84 6.74 1.17
C THR A 160 -8.18 7.93 0.48
N GLY A 161 -8.41 8.08 -0.83
CA GLY A 161 -7.90 9.18 -1.63
C GLY A 161 -6.45 9.04 -2.09
N ILE A 162 -5.80 7.89 -1.89
CA ILE A 162 -4.46 7.67 -2.45
C ILE A 162 -4.55 7.63 -3.97
N VAL A 163 -3.64 8.36 -4.63
CA VAL A 163 -3.48 8.38 -6.09
C VAL A 163 -2.01 8.15 -6.46
N ILE A 164 -1.71 7.12 -7.25
CA ILE A 164 -0.35 6.79 -7.69
C ILE A 164 -0.35 6.59 -9.21
N GLY A 165 0.34 7.49 -9.90
CA GLY A 165 0.30 7.54 -11.37
C GLY A 165 1.25 6.60 -12.10
N GLU A 166 1.07 6.56 -13.41
CA GLU A 166 1.64 5.58 -14.36
C GLU A 166 3.13 5.30 -14.24
N THR A 167 3.96 6.34 -14.05
CA THR A 167 5.43 6.23 -14.08
C THR A 167 6.06 6.29 -12.69
N ALA A 168 5.23 6.16 -11.64
CA ALA A 168 5.68 6.20 -10.27
C ALA A 168 6.50 4.94 -9.93
N ILE A 169 7.50 5.12 -9.08
CA ILE A 169 8.19 4.01 -8.41
C ILE A 169 8.05 4.20 -6.92
N VAL A 170 7.68 3.12 -6.22
CA VAL A 170 7.72 3.02 -4.77
C VAL A 170 8.56 1.78 -4.44
N GLU A 171 9.72 1.98 -3.81
CA GLU A 171 10.57 0.89 -3.35
C GLU A 171 10.01 0.22 -2.09
N ASN A 172 10.74 -0.74 -1.54
CA ASN A 172 10.30 -1.53 -0.38
C ASN A 172 10.22 -0.70 0.90
N ASP A 173 9.51 -1.23 1.90
CA ASP A 173 9.46 -0.66 3.26
C ASP A 173 9.00 0.80 3.30
N VAL A 174 8.00 1.17 2.50
CA VAL A 174 7.42 2.52 2.49
C VAL A 174 6.08 2.51 3.22
N SER A 175 5.79 3.59 3.94
CA SER A 175 4.50 3.80 4.61
C SER A 175 3.84 5.07 4.10
N ILE A 176 2.59 4.95 3.65
CA ILE A 176 1.81 6.01 3.00
C ILE A 176 0.45 6.12 3.70
N LEU A 177 0.11 7.32 4.15
CA LEU A 177 -1.18 7.60 4.78
C LEU A 177 -2.25 8.00 3.74
N GLN A 178 -3.49 8.19 4.19
CA GLN A 178 -4.63 8.60 3.37
C GLN A 178 -4.38 9.89 2.58
N ASN A 179 -5.07 10.01 1.45
CA ASN A 179 -5.12 11.20 0.60
C ASN A 179 -3.75 11.67 0.07
N VAL A 180 -2.78 10.77 0.00
CA VAL A 180 -1.47 11.04 -0.60
C VAL A 180 -1.57 10.94 -2.12
N THR A 181 -0.92 11.85 -2.84
CA THR A 181 -0.82 11.79 -4.31
C THR A 181 0.64 11.69 -4.75
N LEU A 182 0.97 10.64 -5.50
CA LEU A 182 2.20 10.50 -6.28
C LEU A 182 1.86 10.83 -7.75
N GLY A 183 1.79 12.13 -8.03
CA GLY A 183 1.12 12.68 -9.21
C GLY A 183 2.05 13.18 -10.30
N GLY A 184 1.49 13.32 -11.50
CA GLY A 184 2.18 13.91 -12.65
C GLY A 184 2.27 15.43 -12.58
N THR A 185 3.09 16.02 -13.45
CA THR A 185 3.00 17.44 -13.82
C THR A 185 2.98 17.59 -15.33
N GLY A 186 2.33 18.66 -15.83
CA GLY A 186 2.22 18.94 -17.26
C GLY A 186 1.24 18.05 -18.04
N LYS A 187 1.31 18.12 -19.37
CA LYS A 187 0.40 17.43 -20.31
C LYS A 187 1.09 16.47 -21.29
N THR A 188 2.40 16.27 -21.15
CA THR A 188 3.20 15.43 -22.03
C THR A 188 3.41 14.05 -21.44
N SER A 189 3.34 13.03 -22.30
CA SER A 189 3.71 11.66 -21.96
C SER A 189 5.21 11.56 -21.66
N GLY A 190 5.59 10.54 -20.89
CA GLY A 190 6.97 10.35 -20.42
C GLY A 190 7.04 10.14 -18.91
N ASP A 191 8.27 10.06 -18.40
CA ASP A 191 8.54 9.91 -16.98
C ASP A 191 8.24 11.21 -16.24
N ARG A 192 7.18 11.19 -15.41
CA ARG A 192 6.53 12.39 -14.87
C ARG A 192 6.00 12.22 -13.45
N HIS A 193 6.18 11.05 -12.84
CA HIS A 193 5.69 10.74 -11.50
C HIS A 193 6.85 10.46 -10.53
N PRO A 194 6.61 10.57 -9.21
CA PRO A 194 7.68 10.48 -8.22
C PRO A 194 8.40 9.13 -8.15
N LYS A 195 9.64 9.16 -7.65
CA LYS A 195 10.45 8.00 -7.29
C LYS A 195 10.65 7.98 -5.77
N ILE A 196 9.86 7.16 -5.10
CA ILE A 196 9.89 7.00 -3.63
C ILE A 196 10.84 5.86 -3.30
N ARG A 197 11.94 6.18 -2.62
CA ARG A 197 12.97 5.21 -2.25
C ARG A 197 12.64 4.48 -0.96
N GLU A 198 13.41 3.43 -0.69
CA GLU A 198 13.18 2.53 0.45
C GLU A 198 13.12 3.27 1.79
N GLY A 199 12.24 2.83 2.70
CA GLY A 199 12.18 3.35 4.06
C GLY A 199 11.45 4.69 4.23
N VAL A 200 10.91 5.26 3.15
CA VAL A 200 10.26 6.58 3.19
C VAL A 200 8.91 6.52 3.91
N MET A 201 8.64 7.53 4.75
CA MET A 201 7.32 7.78 5.33
C MET A 201 6.66 8.98 4.64
N ILE A 202 5.39 8.84 4.23
CA ILE A 202 4.60 9.92 3.64
C ILE A 202 3.35 10.16 4.48
N GLY A 203 3.31 11.30 5.18
CA GLY A 203 2.19 11.70 6.02
C GLY A 203 0.92 12.03 5.24
N ALA A 204 -0.22 12.00 5.94
CA ALA A 204 -1.55 12.15 5.36
C ALA A 204 -1.68 13.40 4.49
N GLY A 205 -2.39 13.30 3.37
CA GLY A 205 -2.75 14.44 2.52
C GLY A 205 -1.61 15.00 1.65
N SER A 206 -0.38 14.47 1.75
CA SER A 206 0.77 14.99 1.01
C SER A 206 0.63 14.84 -0.50
N LYS A 207 1.12 15.82 -1.26
CA LYS A 207 1.12 15.83 -2.73
C LYS A 207 2.57 15.88 -3.21
N ILE A 208 3.04 14.83 -3.86
CA ILE A 208 4.38 14.75 -4.44
C ILE A 208 4.20 14.72 -5.95
N LEU A 209 4.64 15.78 -6.63
CA LEU A 209 4.27 16.04 -8.02
C LEU A 209 5.49 16.15 -8.93
N GLY A 210 5.47 15.40 -10.02
CA GLY A 210 6.51 15.42 -11.05
C GLY A 210 7.50 14.26 -10.94
N ASN A 211 8.41 14.18 -11.91
CA ASN A 211 9.51 13.21 -11.89
C ASN A 211 10.62 13.67 -10.94
N ILE A 212 10.35 13.54 -9.65
CA ILE A 212 11.26 13.89 -8.57
C ILE A 212 11.53 12.69 -7.67
N GLU A 213 12.71 12.66 -7.08
CA GLU A 213 13.12 11.62 -6.15
C GLU A 213 12.83 12.05 -4.71
N VAL A 214 12.28 11.13 -3.91
CA VAL A 214 12.27 11.20 -2.45
C VAL A 214 13.22 10.12 -1.96
N GLY A 215 14.40 10.55 -1.52
CA GLY A 215 15.54 9.69 -1.21
C GLY A 215 15.27 8.73 -0.05
N ARG A 216 16.08 7.67 0.02
CA ARG A 216 15.96 6.59 1.02
C ARG A 216 15.85 7.16 2.43
N GLY A 217 14.94 6.62 3.23
CA GLY A 217 14.79 7.01 4.63
C GLY A 217 14.35 8.46 4.85
N ALA A 218 13.81 9.15 3.81
CA ALA A 218 13.25 10.48 3.99
C ALA A 218 11.85 10.44 4.63
N LYS A 219 11.43 11.58 5.18
CA LYS A 219 10.12 11.77 5.81
C LYS A 219 9.40 12.95 5.18
N ILE A 220 8.20 12.74 4.67
CA ILE A 220 7.33 13.81 4.16
C ILE A 220 6.26 14.10 5.20
N GLY A 221 6.25 15.33 5.72
CA GLY A 221 5.25 15.77 6.70
C GLY A 221 3.84 15.81 6.11
N ALA A 222 2.84 15.55 6.94
CA ALA A 222 1.43 15.60 6.52
C ALA A 222 1.06 16.96 5.88
N GLY A 223 0.17 16.93 4.89
CA GLY A 223 -0.32 18.12 4.18
C GLY A 223 0.67 18.77 3.20
N SER A 224 1.88 18.23 3.06
CA SER A 224 2.94 18.91 2.30
C SER A 224 2.74 18.85 0.78
N VAL A 225 3.21 19.88 0.07
CA VAL A 225 3.26 19.90 -1.41
C VAL A 225 4.71 19.89 -1.87
N VAL A 226 5.19 18.72 -2.30
CA VAL A 226 6.58 18.47 -2.69
C VAL A 226 6.72 18.60 -4.21
N LEU A 227 7.45 19.62 -4.64
CA LEU A 227 7.68 19.96 -6.06
C LEU A 227 9.17 19.83 -6.48
N GLN A 228 10.05 19.46 -5.54
CA GLN A 228 11.48 19.33 -5.74
C GLN A 228 11.99 18.04 -5.10
N PRO A 229 13.10 17.46 -5.58
CA PRO A 229 13.69 16.27 -4.97
C PRO A 229 14.00 16.46 -3.49
N VAL A 230 13.77 15.42 -2.69
CA VAL A 230 14.05 15.38 -1.26
C VAL A 230 15.23 14.44 -1.03
N PRO A 231 16.37 14.91 -0.47
CA PRO A 231 17.55 14.07 -0.25
C PRO A 231 17.28 12.90 0.72
N PRO A 232 18.08 11.82 0.67
CA PRO A 232 17.99 10.73 1.64
C PRO A 232 18.11 11.21 3.09
N HIS A 233 17.40 10.55 4.01
CA HIS A 233 17.44 10.82 5.45
C HIS A 233 17.17 12.29 5.83
N THR A 234 16.25 12.94 5.11
CA THR A 234 15.78 14.30 5.41
C THR A 234 14.28 14.34 5.64
N THR A 235 13.83 15.28 6.47
CA THR A 235 12.42 15.58 6.67
C THR A 235 12.05 16.80 5.82
N ALA A 236 11.05 16.68 4.96
CA ALA A 236 10.49 17.78 4.18
C ALA A 236 9.04 18.04 4.56
N ALA A 237 8.67 19.31 4.78
CA ALA A 237 7.31 19.71 5.12
C ALA A 237 6.93 21.10 4.55
N GLY A 238 5.64 21.38 4.44
CA GLY A 238 5.07 22.69 4.07
C GLY A 238 4.53 22.80 2.64
N VAL A 239 4.05 23.99 2.28
CA VAL A 239 3.43 24.31 0.98
C VAL A 239 4.04 25.58 0.37
N PRO A 240 4.99 25.49 -0.58
CA PRO A 240 5.67 24.26 -1.03
C PRO A 240 6.62 23.71 0.03
N ALA A 241 6.88 22.41 -0.02
CA ALA A 241 7.72 21.74 0.95
C ALA A 241 9.17 22.27 0.92
N ARG A 242 9.77 22.35 2.11
CA ARG A 242 11.19 22.64 2.34
C ARG A 242 11.78 21.59 3.26
N ILE A 243 13.09 21.41 3.21
CA ILE A 243 13.79 20.56 4.17
C ILE A 243 13.74 21.26 5.52
N VAL A 244 13.15 20.60 6.52
CA VAL A 244 12.93 21.16 7.86
C VAL A 244 13.72 20.42 8.95
N GLY A 245 14.37 19.30 8.60
CA GLY A 245 15.24 18.60 9.54
C GLY A 245 15.63 17.22 9.04
N LYS A 246 15.91 16.34 10.00
CA LYS A 246 16.22 14.93 9.76
C LYS A 246 15.26 14.05 10.57
N PRO A 247 14.87 12.87 10.06
CA PRO A 247 14.10 11.92 10.84
C PRO A 247 14.92 11.36 12.02
N ALA A 248 14.23 10.79 13.00
CA ALA A 248 14.87 10.18 14.18
C ALA A 248 15.48 8.79 13.90
N SER A 249 15.16 8.17 12.75
CA SER A 249 15.57 6.82 12.38
C SER A 249 15.96 6.72 10.90
N ASP A 250 16.64 5.64 10.55
CA ASP A 250 17.09 5.37 9.17
C ASP A 250 15.95 5.02 8.21
N LYS A 251 14.86 4.42 8.72
CA LYS A 251 13.65 4.08 7.97
C LYS A 251 12.42 4.63 8.70
N PRO A 252 12.08 5.92 8.51
CA PRO A 252 10.95 6.56 9.20
C PRO A 252 9.60 5.86 8.98
N SER A 253 9.47 5.09 7.88
CA SER A 253 8.31 4.26 7.60
C SER A 253 8.05 3.16 8.63
N MET A 254 9.06 2.78 9.43
CA MET A 254 8.93 1.73 10.45
C MET A 254 8.41 2.30 11.77
N ASP A 255 8.80 3.53 12.12
CA ASP A 255 8.48 4.14 13.42
C ASP A 255 7.22 5.01 13.39
N MET A 256 6.79 5.42 12.20
CA MET A 256 5.56 6.18 11.96
C MET A 256 5.46 7.51 12.73
N ASP A 257 6.59 8.08 13.17
CA ASP A 257 6.66 9.37 13.85
C ASP A 257 6.23 10.52 12.93
N GLN A 258 5.04 11.05 13.16
CA GLN A 258 4.44 12.13 12.36
C GLN A 258 5.03 13.51 12.65
N HIS A 259 5.81 13.69 13.72
CA HIS A 259 6.32 15.01 14.07
C HIS A 259 7.30 15.53 13.02
N PHE A 260 7.19 16.80 12.69
CA PHE A 260 8.21 17.52 11.93
C PHE A 260 8.39 18.89 12.57
N ASN A 261 9.65 19.25 12.84
CA ASN A 261 9.96 20.57 13.38
C ASN A 261 10.34 21.45 12.21
N GLY A 262 9.60 22.55 12.03
CA GLY A 262 9.80 23.49 10.92
C GLY A 262 11.06 24.33 11.00
N THR A 263 11.96 24.15 11.98
CA THR A 263 13.02 25.10 12.35
C THR A 263 14.18 25.17 11.34
N VAL A 264 13.87 25.66 10.15
CA VAL A 264 14.79 26.43 9.31
C VAL A 264 14.73 27.87 9.84
N PRO A 265 15.83 28.63 9.84
CA PRO A 265 15.76 30.07 10.11
C PRO A 265 14.71 30.72 9.21
N GLY A 266 13.63 31.26 9.80
CA GLY A 266 12.49 31.84 9.07
C GLY A 266 11.17 31.05 9.11
N PHE A 267 11.09 29.95 9.86
CA PHE A 267 9.81 29.31 10.20
C PHE A 267 9.64 29.38 11.71
N GLU A 268 8.96 30.42 12.18
CA GLU A 268 8.63 30.55 13.61
C GLU A 268 7.29 29.86 13.88
N PHE A 269 7.08 29.42 15.12
CA PHE A 269 5.83 28.81 15.56
C PHE A 269 4.64 29.68 15.14
N GLY A 270 3.85 29.24 14.17
CA GLY A 270 2.63 29.95 13.75
C GLY A 270 2.54 30.38 12.29
N ASP A 271 3.53 30.08 11.43
CA ASP A 271 3.48 30.45 10.00
C ASP A 271 2.49 29.64 9.14
N GLY A 272 1.67 28.81 9.77
CA GLY A 272 0.61 28.05 9.10
C GLY A 272 1.15 26.88 8.29
N ILE A 273 0.39 25.79 8.31
CA ILE A 273 0.51 24.67 7.37
C ILE A 273 -0.61 24.85 6.35
#